data_AF-A0A8T2VKX8-F1
#
_entry.id   AF-A0A8T2VKX8-F1
#
_cell.length_a   1.000
_cell.length_b   1.000
_cell.length_c   1.000
_cell.angle_alpha   90.00
_cell.angle_beta   90.00
_cell.angle_gamma   90.00
#
_symmetry.space_group_name_H-M   'P 1'
#
loop_
_entity.id
_entity.type
_entity.pdbx_description
1 polymer ?
#
loop_
_entity_poly.entity_id
_entity_poly.type
_entity_poly.pdbx_seq_one_letter_code
_entity_poly.pdbx_strand_id
1 'polypeptide(L)'
;MIVDCVSKVASPNVQPITSNSVLEAIHRGAPDHCVRSTQEMSSFWVLDPIDGTRGFLEGGDALYVIGLSLVVDGKVVLGVMGCPCLTHANMASSVSGRRLIWAFDKVMSDRIWSNTGILVVAHKGCGTWLRSLNIGIENQWKNLTEQNFVQSFVDSCMTVNEACFGLSRHETWRSSLLASIVPTKKDGHVAFHFCCGSLCKYLAVAVGAVSAVLLHQTQKTVKVWDHAPGVICVKEAGGKTTDGEGFDLERLIRNGERTFMPSRNSIVVSNGHLHETLIKHLLK
;
A
#
# COMPACT_ATOMS: atom_id res chain seq x y z
N MET A 1 20.91 15.35 9.80
CA MET A 1 20.94 14.43 8.63
C MET A 1 19.55 14.07 8.11
N ILE A 2 18.67 13.37 8.86
CA ILE A 2 17.28 13.08 8.44
C ILE A 2 16.43 14.35 8.42
N VAL A 3 16.54 15.14 9.49
CA VAL A 3 15.84 16.42 9.67
C VAL A 3 16.13 17.39 8.53
N ASP A 4 17.42 17.60 8.20
CA ASP A 4 17.83 18.48 7.11
C ASP A 4 17.34 17.99 5.75
N CYS A 5 17.13 16.68 5.59
CA CYS A 5 16.59 16.10 4.37
C CYS A 5 15.07 16.35 4.28
N VAL A 6 14.33 16.17 5.37
CA VAL A 6 12.87 16.42 5.43
C VAL A 6 12.54 17.90 5.26
N SER A 7 13.25 18.80 5.96
CA SER A 7 13.05 20.25 5.87
C SER A 7 13.34 20.82 4.47
N LYS A 8 14.24 20.19 3.70
CA LYS A 8 14.56 20.60 2.32
C LYS A 8 13.51 20.16 1.29
N VAL A 9 12.64 19.21 1.64
CA VAL A 9 11.67 18.58 0.72
C VAL A 9 10.24 19.08 0.93
N ALA A 10 9.97 19.76 2.05
CA ALA A 10 8.68 20.37 2.33
C ALA A 10 8.40 21.54 1.36
N SER A 11 7.19 21.58 0.79
CA SER A 11 6.76 22.59 -0.19
C SER A 11 6.84 24.02 0.38
N PRO A 12 7.23 25.06 -0.40
CA PRO A 12 7.35 26.45 0.08
C PRO A 12 6.04 27.08 0.57
N ASN A 13 4.89 26.48 0.23
CA ASN A 13 3.56 26.91 0.68
C ASN A 13 3.11 26.24 1.99
N VAL A 14 3.92 25.33 2.54
CA VAL A 14 3.74 24.77 3.89
C VAL A 14 4.71 25.51 4.79
N GLN A 15 4.30 25.87 6.01
CA GLN A 15 5.24 26.45 6.97
C GLN A 15 6.51 25.60 7.02
N PRO A 16 7.72 26.22 7.00
CA PRO A 16 8.97 25.48 6.95
C PRO A 16 8.99 24.43 8.06
N ILE A 17 9.04 23.15 7.68
CA ILE A 17 9.07 22.06 8.66
C ILE A 17 10.38 22.21 9.43
N THR A 18 10.29 22.60 10.70
CA THR A 18 11.46 22.82 11.54
C THR A 18 12.06 21.50 11.99
N SER A 19 13.31 21.53 12.46
CA SER A 19 13.93 20.38 13.12
C SER A 19 13.08 19.85 14.27
N ASN A 20 12.48 20.75 15.03
CA ASN A 20 11.58 20.40 16.11
C ASN A 20 10.31 19.74 15.59
N SER A 21 9.74 20.18 14.47
CA SER A 21 8.55 19.55 13.88
C SER A 21 8.81 18.11 13.42
N VAL A 22 9.99 17.84 12.84
CA VAL A 22 10.39 16.48 12.45
C VAL A 22 10.64 15.62 13.68
N LEU A 23 11.37 16.15 14.66
CA LEU A 23 11.62 15.46 15.92
C LEU A 23 10.32 15.18 16.66
N GLU A 24 9.39 16.13 16.73
CA GLU A 24 8.08 15.95 17.33
C GLU A 24 7.29 14.86 16.61
N ALA A 25 7.29 14.84 15.27
CA ALA A 25 6.67 13.76 14.51
C ALA A 25 7.27 12.38 14.83
N ILE A 26 8.60 12.29 14.97
CA ILE A 26 9.28 11.05 15.40
C ILE A 26 8.90 10.70 16.85
N HIS A 27 8.94 11.67 17.76
CA HIS A 27 8.62 11.51 19.18
C HIS A 27 7.17 11.09 19.41
N ARG A 28 6.23 11.45 18.53
CA ARG A 28 4.84 10.97 18.58
C ARG A 28 4.70 9.43 18.51
N GLY A 29 5.75 8.70 18.11
CA GLY A 29 5.78 7.26 18.26
C GLY A 29 6.95 6.73 19.09
N ALA A 30 7.53 7.55 19.96
CA ALA A 30 8.53 7.13 20.93
C ALA A 30 7.90 6.30 22.07
N PRO A 31 8.67 5.39 22.70
CA PRO A 31 8.18 4.48 23.75
C PRO A 31 7.52 5.18 24.93
N ASP A 32 7.94 6.39 25.27
CA ASP A 32 7.42 7.17 26.39
C ASP A 32 6.02 7.77 26.13
N HIS A 33 5.56 7.73 24.87
CA HIS A 33 4.15 7.96 24.48
C HIS A 33 3.39 6.64 24.21
N CYS A 34 4.09 5.51 24.27
CA CYS A 34 3.56 4.15 24.28
C CYS A 34 3.25 3.64 25.70
N VAL A 35 2.79 4.53 26.59
CA VAL A 35 2.43 4.15 27.96
C VAL A 35 1.15 3.31 27.90
N ARG A 36 1.24 2.03 28.27
CA ARG A 36 0.08 1.17 28.59
C ARG A 36 -0.55 1.63 29.91
N SER A 37 -1.01 2.87 29.98
CA SER A 37 -1.98 3.25 31.01
C SER A 37 -3.32 2.68 30.55
N THR A 38 -4.08 2.10 31.47
CA THR A 38 -5.22 1.22 31.17
C THR A 38 -6.43 1.92 30.53
N GLN A 39 -6.29 3.16 30.04
CA GLN A 39 -7.39 3.97 29.52
C GLN A 39 -7.04 4.97 28.39
N GLU A 40 -5.76 5.13 28.00
CA GLU A 40 -5.39 6.02 26.89
C GLU A 40 -4.67 5.23 25.78
N MET A 41 -5.23 5.26 24.57
CA MET A 41 -4.69 4.53 23.43
C MET A 41 -3.38 5.19 22.97
N SER A 42 -2.25 4.49 23.05
CA SER A 42 -0.95 5.07 22.70
C SER A 42 -0.78 5.37 21.20
N SER A 43 -0.02 6.43 20.90
CA SER A 43 0.43 6.76 19.54
C SER A 43 1.78 6.09 19.23
N PHE A 44 1.92 5.48 18.05
CA PHE A 44 3.13 4.75 17.66
C PHE A 44 3.36 4.72 16.15
N TRP A 45 4.64 4.57 15.78
CA TRP A 45 5.03 4.31 14.39
C TRP A 45 5.08 2.80 14.11
N VAL A 46 4.65 2.44 12.90
CA VAL A 46 4.76 1.10 12.33
C VAL A 46 5.65 1.21 11.10
N LEU A 47 6.74 0.44 11.05
CA LEU A 47 7.70 0.47 9.94
C LEU A 47 8.00 -0.95 9.47
N ASP A 48 7.83 -1.20 8.18
CA ASP A 48 8.53 -2.26 7.46
C ASP A 48 9.59 -1.61 6.57
N PRO A 49 10.89 -1.77 6.89
CA PRO A 49 11.94 -1.17 6.09
C PRO A 49 12.00 -1.77 4.67
N ILE A 50 11.62 -3.05 4.49
CA ILE A 50 11.63 -3.76 3.20
C ILE A 50 10.54 -4.86 3.22
N ASP A 51 9.30 -4.52 2.87
CA ASP A 51 8.25 -5.50 2.57
C ASP A 51 8.55 -6.13 1.21
N GLY A 52 8.63 -7.47 1.19
CA GLY A 52 9.03 -8.22 0.00
C GLY A 52 10.55 -8.37 -0.16
N THR A 53 11.27 -8.73 0.91
CA THR A 53 12.73 -8.96 0.89
C THR A 53 13.20 -9.87 -0.26
N ARG A 54 12.41 -10.87 -0.65
CA ARG A 54 12.75 -11.71 -1.81
C ARG A 54 12.73 -10.92 -3.12
N GLY A 55 11.76 -10.02 -3.29
CA GLY A 55 11.72 -9.11 -4.43
C GLY A 55 12.92 -8.16 -4.44
N PHE A 56 13.32 -7.65 -3.28
CA PHE A 56 14.55 -6.86 -3.14
C PHE A 56 15.80 -7.63 -3.59
N LEU A 57 15.93 -8.91 -3.20
CA LEU A 57 17.06 -9.77 -3.57
C LEU A 57 17.07 -10.15 -5.07
N GLU A 58 15.91 -10.23 -5.70
CA GLU A 58 15.76 -10.50 -7.14
C GLU A 58 16.09 -9.28 -8.01
N GLY A 59 16.26 -8.10 -7.41
CA GLY A 59 16.66 -6.88 -8.12
C GLY A 59 15.51 -6.28 -8.93
N GLY A 60 15.85 -5.72 -10.11
CA GLY A 60 14.92 -4.94 -10.94
C GLY A 60 13.68 -5.70 -11.44
N ASP A 61 13.65 -7.02 -11.32
CA ASP A 61 12.57 -7.88 -11.82
C ASP A 61 11.40 -8.07 -10.84
N ALA A 62 11.50 -7.52 -9.63
CA ALA A 62 10.48 -7.62 -8.60
C ALA A 62 10.33 -6.33 -7.78
N LEU A 63 9.11 -6.09 -7.29
CA LEU A 63 8.83 -4.98 -6.37
C LEU A 63 9.19 -5.36 -4.94
N TYR A 64 9.68 -4.36 -4.21
CA TYR A 64 9.65 -4.29 -2.76
C TYR A 64 9.12 -2.91 -2.35
N VAL A 65 8.63 -2.81 -1.12
CA VAL A 65 8.02 -1.58 -0.61
C VAL A 65 8.62 -1.22 0.73
N ILE A 66 9.00 0.04 0.91
CA ILE A 66 9.26 0.61 2.23
C ILE A 66 7.92 1.11 2.77
N GLY A 67 7.46 0.56 3.88
CA GLY A 67 6.16 0.88 4.48
C GLY A 67 6.30 1.61 5.80
N LEU A 68 5.67 2.78 5.94
CA LEU A 68 5.62 3.52 7.21
C LEU A 68 4.17 3.92 7.52
N SER A 69 3.77 3.84 8.79
CA SER A 69 2.47 4.33 9.24
C SER A 69 2.54 4.93 10.62
N LEU A 70 1.71 5.94 10.84
CA LEU A 70 1.47 6.51 12.16
C LEU A 70 0.10 6.05 12.66
N VAL A 71 0.07 5.48 13.86
CA VAL A 71 -1.14 5.19 14.60
C VAL A 71 -1.26 6.21 15.72
N VAL A 72 -2.41 6.89 15.80
CA VAL A 72 -2.73 7.86 16.86
C VAL A 72 -4.04 7.43 17.50
N ASP A 73 -4.04 7.25 18.82
CA ASP A 73 -5.20 6.80 19.61
C ASP A 73 -5.87 5.55 19.03
N GLY A 74 -5.04 4.59 18.62
CA GLY A 74 -5.50 3.37 17.96
C GLY A 74 -6.17 3.62 16.61
N LYS A 75 -5.86 4.69 15.89
CA LYS A 75 -6.34 4.91 14.51
C LYS A 75 -5.14 5.06 13.60
N VAL A 76 -5.12 4.34 12.48
CA VAL A 76 -4.11 4.59 11.45
C VAL A 76 -4.44 5.96 10.83
N VAL A 77 -3.55 6.94 10.98
CA VAL A 77 -3.79 8.33 10.54
C VAL A 77 -2.93 8.76 9.36
N LEU A 78 -1.76 8.12 9.20
CA LEU A 78 -0.84 8.37 8.09
C LEU A 78 -0.30 7.03 7.59
N GLY A 79 -0.17 6.90 6.27
CA GLY A 79 0.54 5.81 5.62
C GLY A 79 1.45 6.33 4.51
N VAL A 80 2.64 5.77 4.41
CA VAL A 80 3.62 6.08 3.36
C VAL A 80 4.13 4.76 2.79
N MET A 81 4.12 4.63 1.47
CA MET A 81 4.72 3.51 0.75
C MET A 81 5.72 4.03 -0.28
N GLY A 82 6.99 3.71 -0.10
CA GLY A 82 8.04 3.95 -1.08
C GLY A 82 8.26 2.71 -1.94
N CYS A 83 8.19 2.86 -3.26
CA CYS A 83 8.35 1.76 -4.22
C CYS A 83 9.49 2.07 -5.21
N PRO A 84 10.76 1.88 -4.81
CA PRO A 84 11.93 2.26 -5.60
C PRO A 84 12.03 1.61 -6.98
N CYS A 85 11.73 0.32 -7.06
CA CYS A 85 11.93 -0.48 -8.27
C CYS A 85 10.77 -0.40 -9.27
N LEU A 86 9.70 0.33 -8.93
CA LEU A 86 8.56 0.53 -9.80
C LEU A 86 8.87 1.60 -10.86
N THR A 87 9.60 1.21 -11.90
CA THR A 87 10.00 2.07 -13.02
C THR A 87 9.41 1.55 -14.33
N HIS A 88 9.25 2.43 -15.31
CA HIS A 88 8.70 2.04 -16.61
C HIS A 88 9.63 1.03 -17.31
N ALA A 89 10.95 1.19 -17.16
CA ALA A 89 11.95 0.31 -17.74
C ALA A 89 11.88 -1.13 -17.19
N ASN A 90 11.74 -1.29 -15.87
CA ASN A 90 11.72 -2.61 -15.22
C ASN A 90 10.42 -3.37 -15.47
N MET A 91 9.31 -2.64 -15.61
CA MET A 91 7.97 -3.23 -15.60
C MET A 91 7.38 -3.40 -17.00
N ALA A 92 7.98 -2.83 -18.05
CA ALA A 92 7.45 -2.91 -19.41
C ALA A 92 7.55 -4.31 -20.03
N SER A 93 8.56 -5.10 -19.64
CA SER A 93 8.80 -6.44 -20.16
C SER A 93 7.91 -7.52 -19.54
N SER A 94 7.33 -7.29 -18.36
CA SER A 94 6.44 -8.25 -17.70
C SER A 94 4.97 -7.94 -17.97
N VAL A 95 4.16 -8.99 -18.22
CA VAL A 95 2.70 -8.85 -18.39
C VAL A 95 2.08 -8.22 -17.13
N SER A 96 2.56 -8.60 -15.94
CA SER A 96 2.18 -7.95 -14.68
C SER A 96 2.53 -6.47 -14.71
N GLY A 97 3.77 -6.09 -15.01
CA GLY A 97 4.19 -4.71 -14.92
C GLY A 97 3.35 -3.74 -15.77
N ARG A 98 2.98 -4.12 -17.00
CA ARG A 98 2.20 -3.27 -17.93
C ARG A 98 0.90 -2.67 -17.37
N ARG A 99 0.19 -3.36 -16.47
CA ARG A 99 -1.05 -2.82 -15.89
C ARG A 99 -0.82 -1.83 -14.75
N LEU A 100 0.23 -2.05 -13.95
CA LEU A 100 0.71 -1.02 -13.02
C LEU A 100 1.19 0.20 -13.81
N ILE A 101 1.99 -0.01 -14.86
CA ILE A 101 2.43 1.06 -15.78
C ILE A 101 1.22 1.86 -16.26
N TRP A 102 0.21 1.20 -16.83
CA TRP A 102 -1.00 1.87 -17.31
C TRP A 102 -1.76 2.65 -16.23
N ALA A 103 -1.88 2.09 -15.02
CA ALA A 103 -2.53 2.79 -13.92
C ALA A 103 -1.73 4.04 -13.51
N PHE A 104 -0.39 3.95 -13.53
CA PHE A 104 0.46 5.10 -13.28
C PHE A 104 0.44 6.11 -14.42
N ASP A 105 0.48 5.71 -15.69
CA ASP A 105 0.42 6.64 -16.83
C ASP A 105 -0.90 7.42 -16.88
N LYS A 106 -2.00 6.80 -16.43
CA LYS A 106 -3.29 7.50 -16.24
C LYS A 106 -3.23 8.61 -15.21
N VAL A 107 -2.40 8.46 -14.18
CA VAL A 107 -2.37 9.32 -13.01
C VAL A 107 -1.19 10.30 -13.08
N MET A 108 -0.06 9.89 -13.64
CA MET A 108 1.18 10.63 -13.76
C MET A 108 1.38 10.97 -15.24
N SER A 109 1.15 12.23 -15.63
CA SER A 109 1.31 12.67 -17.02
C SER A 109 2.69 12.29 -17.59
N ASP A 110 2.71 11.84 -18.85
CA ASP A 110 3.88 11.33 -19.57
C ASP A 110 5.17 12.12 -19.29
N ARG A 111 6.25 11.37 -18.95
CA ARG A 111 7.70 11.71 -18.95
C ARG A 111 8.46 11.78 -17.62
N ILE A 112 7.87 11.59 -16.44
CA ILE A 112 8.62 11.83 -15.18
C ILE A 112 9.10 10.55 -14.46
N TRP A 113 8.60 9.35 -14.80
CA TRP A 113 8.93 8.14 -14.01
C TRP A 113 9.70 7.03 -14.73
N SER A 114 10.27 7.32 -15.90
CA SER A 114 10.99 6.32 -16.71
C SER A 114 12.16 5.65 -15.97
N ASN A 115 12.80 6.37 -15.04
CA ASN A 115 13.93 5.89 -14.22
C ASN A 115 13.75 6.17 -12.71
N THR A 116 12.53 6.37 -12.23
CA THR A 116 12.27 6.80 -10.85
C THR A 116 11.28 5.87 -10.20
N GLY A 117 11.43 5.59 -8.90
CA GLY A 117 10.40 4.87 -8.15
C GLY A 117 9.13 5.71 -7.96
N ILE A 118 8.22 5.21 -7.13
CA ILE A 118 6.99 5.93 -6.74
C ILE A 118 6.96 6.11 -5.22
N LEU A 119 6.45 7.27 -4.77
CA LEU A 119 6.07 7.51 -3.39
C LEU A 119 4.55 7.65 -3.30
N VAL A 120 3.94 6.91 -2.38
CA VAL A 120 2.52 6.98 -2.06
C VAL A 120 2.37 7.49 -0.63
N VAL A 121 1.47 8.44 -0.43
CA VAL A 121 1.16 9.01 0.88
C VAL A 121 -0.35 9.07 1.05
N ALA A 122 -0.86 8.59 2.17
CA ALA A 122 -2.25 8.73 2.54
C ALA A 122 -2.35 9.34 3.93
N HIS A 123 -3.22 10.34 4.07
CA HIS A 123 -3.57 10.91 5.35
C HIS A 123 -5.07 10.77 5.56
N LYS A 124 -5.47 10.42 6.79
CA LYS A 124 -6.86 10.18 7.13
C LYS A 124 -7.75 11.38 6.80
N GLY A 125 -8.78 11.16 6.00
CA GLY A 125 -9.72 12.19 5.54
C GLY A 125 -9.18 13.12 4.45
N CYS A 126 -7.97 12.89 3.94
CA CYS A 126 -7.35 13.73 2.91
C CYS A 126 -7.12 12.99 1.60
N GLY A 127 -7.38 11.68 1.54
CA GLY A 127 -7.14 10.89 0.34
C GLY A 127 -5.73 10.31 0.25
N THR A 128 -5.54 9.51 -0.80
CA THR A 128 -4.26 8.91 -1.18
C THR A 128 -3.64 9.67 -2.34
N TRP A 129 -2.34 9.93 -2.25
CA TRP A 129 -1.60 10.80 -3.15
C TRP A 129 -0.32 10.13 -3.61
N LEU A 130 0.07 10.37 -4.86
CA LEU A 130 1.20 9.75 -5.54
C LEU A 130 2.16 10.81 -6.04
N ARG A 131 3.46 10.49 -6.06
CA ARG A 131 4.47 11.23 -6.82
C ARG A 131 5.62 10.33 -7.24
N SER A 132 6.43 10.80 -8.18
CA SER A 132 7.69 10.17 -8.56
C SER A 132 8.72 10.26 -7.42
N LEU A 133 9.53 9.22 -7.28
CA LEU A 133 10.66 9.13 -6.35
C LEU A 133 11.96 9.15 -7.16
N ASN A 134 12.53 10.33 -7.37
CA ASN A 134 13.81 10.52 -8.05
C ASN A 134 14.97 9.89 -7.24
N ILE A 135 15.31 8.64 -7.53
CA ILE A 135 16.47 7.94 -6.96
C ILE A 135 17.58 8.03 -8.02
N GLY A 136 18.37 9.10 -8.04
CA GLY A 136 19.47 9.14 -9.02
C GLY A 136 20.23 10.42 -9.29
N ILE A 137 19.97 11.54 -8.63
CA ILE A 137 20.80 12.74 -8.85
C ILE A 137 21.24 13.30 -7.50
N GLU A 138 22.49 13.00 -7.15
CA GLU A 138 23.16 13.34 -5.88
C GLU A 138 23.17 14.85 -5.54
N ASN A 139 22.65 15.72 -6.41
CA ASN A 139 22.60 17.17 -6.21
C ASN A 139 21.28 17.85 -6.60
N GLN A 140 20.19 17.11 -6.85
CA GLN A 140 18.88 17.68 -7.25
C GLN A 140 17.70 17.39 -6.30
N TRP A 141 17.98 17.21 -5.01
CA TRP A 141 16.92 17.26 -3.98
C TRP A 141 16.20 18.62 -3.93
N LYS A 142 16.79 19.66 -4.53
CA LYS A 142 16.26 21.02 -4.58
C LYS A 142 14.98 21.18 -5.42
N ASN A 143 14.66 20.24 -6.32
CA ASN A 143 13.46 20.31 -7.18
C ASN A 143 12.36 19.30 -6.79
N LEU A 144 12.39 18.75 -5.57
CA LEU A 144 11.32 17.87 -5.07
C LEU A 144 10.02 18.63 -4.74
N THR A 145 10.10 19.95 -4.57
CA THR A 145 8.97 20.84 -4.28
C THR A 145 8.16 21.21 -5.52
N GLU A 146 8.70 21.02 -6.72
CA GLU A 146 8.02 21.27 -8.01
C GLU A 146 7.27 20.04 -8.54
N GLN A 147 7.46 18.86 -7.93
CA GLN A 147 6.72 17.66 -8.32
C GLN A 147 5.38 17.60 -7.59
N ASN A 148 4.31 17.83 -8.35
CA ASN A 148 2.95 17.81 -7.83
C ASN A 148 2.54 16.39 -7.43
N PHE A 149 2.02 16.26 -6.22
CA PHE A 149 1.27 15.08 -5.84
C PHE A 149 0.00 14.98 -6.68
N VAL A 150 -0.29 13.78 -7.18
CA VAL A 150 -1.54 13.49 -7.87
C VAL A 150 -2.40 12.59 -6.99
N GLN A 151 -3.68 12.92 -6.86
CA GLN A 151 -4.61 12.12 -6.11
C GLN A 151 -4.86 10.78 -6.80
N SER A 152 -4.96 9.72 -5.99
CA SER A 152 -5.17 8.36 -6.44
C SER A 152 -6.53 7.85 -6.00
N PHE A 153 -7.12 7.00 -6.83
CA PHE A 153 -8.42 6.38 -6.60
C PHE A 153 -8.35 4.90 -6.97
N VAL A 154 -9.12 4.09 -6.23
CA VAL A 154 -9.32 2.68 -6.58
C VAL A 154 -10.07 2.54 -7.91
N ASP A 155 -9.97 1.36 -8.51
CA ASP A 155 -10.66 1.02 -9.76
C ASP A 155 -12.20 1.11 -9.62
N SER A 156 -12.89 1.62 -10.63
CA SER A 156 -14.34 1.84 -10.59
C SER A 156 -15.17 0.60 -11.00
N CYS A 157 -14.54 -0.56 -11.21
CA CYS A 157 -15.26 -1.77 -11.62
C CYS A 157 -16.27 -2.24 -10.56
N MET A 158 -17.51 -2.48 -11.00
CA MET A 158 -18.61 -2.89 -10.11
C MET A 158 -19.03 -4.36 -10.27
N THR A 159 -18.51 -5.06 -11.29
CA THR A 159 -18.88 -6.46 -11.56
C THR A 159 -17.69 -7.39 -11.39
N VAL A 160 -17.89 -8.52 -10.72
CA VAL A 160 -16.81 -9.49 -10.46
C VAL A 160 -16.27 -10.10 -11.76
N ASN A 161 -17.12 -10.21 -12.79
CA ASN A 161 -16.75 -10.74 -14.11
C ASN A 161 -15.90 -9.78 -14.94
N GLU A 162 -15.94 -8.48 -14.70
CA GLU A 162 -15.08 -7.50 -15.39
C GLU A 162 -13.88 -7.09 -14.53
N ALA A 163 -13.95 -7.35 -13.22
CA ALA A 163 -12.91 -7.00 -12.25
C ALA A 163 -11.56 -7.61 -12.59
N CYS A 164 -10.49 -6.83 -12.40
CA CYS A 164 -9.12 -7.32 -12.44
C CYS A 164 -8.68 -7.71 -11.03
N PHE A 165 -8.06 -8.87 -10.88
CA PHE A 165 -7.66 -9.39 -9.58
C PHE A 165 -6.16 -9.49 -9.44
N GLY A 166 -5.63 -9.26 -8.24
CA GLY A 166 -4.28 -9.61 -7.88
C GLY A 166 -4.15 -11.02 -7.33
N LEU A 167 -3.08 -11.70 -7.72
CA LEU A 167 -2.64 -13.00 -7.19
C LEU A 167 -1.22 -12.88 -6.67
N SER A 168 -0.88 -13.64 -5.64
CA SER A 168 0.51 -13.80 -5.21
C SER A 168 1.28 -14.63 -6.24
N ARG A 169 2.61 -14.46 -6.32
CA ARG A 169 3.48 -15.18 -7.28
C ARG A 169 3.25 -16.69 -7.37
N HIS A 170 2.97 -17.34 -6.23
CA HIS A 170 2.80 -18.80 -6.15
C HIS A 170 1.37 -19.26 -6.42
N GLU A 171 0.43 -18.34 -6.56
CA GLU A 171 -0.98 -18.65 -6.80
C GLU A 171 -1.27 -18.70 -8.30
N THR A 172 -1.90 -19.78 -8.76
CA THR A 172 -2.58 -19.81 -10.07
C THR A 172 -4.03 -19.38 -9.89
N TRP A 173 -4.73 -18.98 -10.97
CA TRP A 173 -6.16 -18.70 -10.87
C TRP A 173 -6.91 -19.88 -10.24
N ARG A 174 -6.67 -21.10 -10.76
CA ARG A 174 -7.33 -22.34 -10.30
C ARG A 174 -7.08 -22.68 -8.83
N SER A 175 -5.88 -22.38 -8.31
CA SER A 175 -5.55 -22.63 -6.91
C SER A 175 -5.95 -21.48 -5.98
N SER A 176 -6.35 -20.33 -6.52
CA SER A 176 -6.75 -19.17 -5.73
C SER A 176 -8.18 -19.29 -5.24
N LEU A 177 -8.50 -18.58 -4.14
CA LEU A 177 -9.87 -18.45 -3.64
C LEU A 177 -10.81 -17.83 -4.71
N LEU A 178 -10.26 -17.05 -5.65
CA LEU A 178 -11.01 -16.37 -6.70
C LEU A 178 -11.58 -17.30 -7.77
N ALA A 179 -10.98 -18.48 -8.01
CA ALA A 179 -11.51 -19.42 -9.01
C ALA A 179 -12.92 -19.91 -8.65
N SER A 180 -13.23 -20.05 -7.36
CA SER A 180 -14.57 -20.38 -6.89
C SER A 180 -15.59 -19.25 -7.14
N ILE A 181 -15.11 -18.01 -7.18
CA ILE A 181 -15.94 -16.80 -7.30
C ILE A 181 -16.19 -16.46 -8.77
N VAL A 182 -15.17 -16.59 -9.63
CA VAL A 182 -15.30 -16.37 -11.08
C VAL A 182 -14.77 -17.58 -11.86
N PRO A 183 -15.57 -18.64 -12.01
CA PRO A 183 -15.13 -19.89 -12.64
C PRO A 183 -14.88 -19.75 -14.15
N THR A 184 -15.42 -18.72 -14.79
CA THR A 184 -15.32 -18.50 -16.25
C THR A 184 -14.01 -17.84 -16.68
N LYS A 185 -13.20 -17.31 -15.75
CA LYS A 185 -11.94 -16.63 -16.06
C LYS A 185 -10.77 -17.62 -16.18
N LYS A 186 -9.88 -17.37 -17.15
CA LYS A 186 -8.61 -18.09 -17.35
C LYS A 186 -7.43 -17.15 -17.08
N ASP A 187 -6.31 -17.74 -16.64
CA ASP A 187 -5.03 -17.04 -16.50
C ASP A 187 -4.64 -16.36 -17.83
N GLY A 188 -4.48 -15.03 -17.83
CA GLY A 188 -4.03 -14.27 -19.00
C GLY A 188 -4.79 -12.98 -19.31
N HIS A 189 -6.06 -12.85 -18.89
CA HIS A 189 -6.85 -11.63 -19.17
C HIS A 189 -7.15 -10.77 -17.94
N VAL A 190 -6.97 -11.30 -16.73
CA VAL A 190 -7.63 -10.73 -15.54
C VAL A 190 -6.85 -10.82 -14.23
N ALA A 191 -5.89 -11.73 -14.12
CA ALA A 191 -5.08 -11.91 -12.91
C ALA A 191 -3.71 -11.22 -13.06
N PHE A 192 -3.37 -10.38 -12.10
CA PHE A 192 -2.08 -9.72 -11.95
C PHE A 192 -1.25 -10.48 -10.92
N HIS A 193 -0.11 -11.04 -11.31
CA HIS A 193 0.78 -11.70 -10.37
C HIS A 193 1.75 -10.71 -9.75
N PHE A 194 1.62 -10.51 -8.44
CA PHE A 194 2.55 -9.74 -7.63
C PHE A 194 3.71 -10.61 -7.17
N CYS A 195 4.90 -10.03 -7.14
CA CYS A 195 6.06 -10.59 -6.45
C CYS A 195 5.80 -10.70 -4.93
N CYS A 196 6.84 -11.10 -4.19
CA CYS A 196 6.77 -11.23 -2.74
C CYS A 196 6.50 -9.88 -2.06
N GLY A 197 5.96 -9.91 -0.85
CA GLY A 197 5.52 -8.71 -0.13
C GLY A 197 4.01 -8.53 -0.20
N SER A 198 3.49 -7.86 0.80
CA SER A 198 2.06 -7.62 1.00
C SER A 198 1.68 -6.21 0.56
N LEU A 199 2.51 -5.20 0.83
CA LEU A 199 2.25 -3.79 0.57
C LEU A 199 2.15 -3.45 -0.91
N CYS A 200 2.90 -4.15 -1.78
CA CYS A 200 2.78 -3.97 -3.24
C CYS A 200 1.38 -4.32 -3.77
N LYS A 201 0.67 -5.22 -3.07
CA LYS A 201 -0.69 -5.64 -3.42
C LYS A 201 -1.72 -4.61 -2.98
N TYR A 202 -1.54 -4.02 -1.79
CA TYR A 202 -2.34 -2.87 -1.36
C TYR A 202 -2.14 -1.67 -2.28
N LEU A 203 -0.89 -1.37 -2.64
CA LEU A 203 -0.56 -0.33 -3.61
C LEU A 203 -1.36 -0.49 -4.89
N ALA A 204 -1.36 -1.68 -5.48
CA ALA A 204 -2.02 -1.92 -6.75
C ALA A 204 -3.54 -1.71 -6.69
N VAL A 205 -4.18 -2.01 -5.56
CA VAL A 205 -5.59 -1.67 -5.35
C VAL A 205 -5.76 -0.16 -5.18
N ALA A 206 -4.94 0.47 -4.34
CA ALA A 206 -5.02 1.90 -4.03
C ALA A 206 -4.86 2.78 -5.28
N VAL A 207 -4.07 2.34 -6.26
CA VAL A 207 -3.86 3.06 -7.54
C VAL A 207 -4.79 2.61 -8.67
N GLY A 208 -5.74 1.71 -8.38
CA GLY A 208 -6.70 1.22 -9.36
C GLY A 208 -6.10 0.32 -10.46
N ALA A 209 -4.90 -0.23 -10.24
CA ALA A 209 -4.32 -1.20 -11.16
C ALA A 209 -5.07 -2.55 -11.11
N VAL A 210 -5.57 -2.93 -9.94
CA VAL A 210 -6.44 -4.10 -9.75
C VAL A 210 -7.67 -3.72 -8.92
N SER A 211 -8.79 -4.38 -9.18
CA SER A 211 -10.05 -4.16 -8.47
C SER A 211 -10.06 -4.84 -7.10
N ALA A 212 -9.39 -5.98 -6.94
CA ALA A 212 -9.26 -6.64 -5.63
C ALA A 212 -8.10 -7.64 -5.56
N VAL A 213 -7.68 -7.96 -4.34
CA VAL A 213 -6.72 -9.00 -4.00
C VAL A 213 -7.24 -9.79 -2.80
N LEU A 214 -7.22 -11.12 -2.91
CA LEU A 214 -7.49 -12.03 -1.80
C LEU A 214 -6.18 -12.65 -1.36
N LEU A 215 -5.79 -12.43 -0.10
CA LEU A 215 -4.54 -12.94 0.46
C LEU A 215 -4.86 -14.07 1.42
N HIS A 216 -4.64 -15.31 0.98
CA HIS A 216 -4.66 -16.45 1.89
C HIS A 216 -3.34 -16.51 2.68
N GLN A 217 -3.45 -16.53 4.01
CA GLN A 217 -2.32 -16.54 4.93
C GLN A 217 -1.98 -17.97 5.31
N THR A 218 -0.74 -18.39 5.04
CA THR A 218 -0.25 -19.70 5.49
C THR A 218 0.02 -19.72 7.00
N GLN A 219 0.32 -18.55 7.57
CA GLN A 219 0.50 -18.36 9.01
C GLN A 219 -0.80 -17.86 9.63
N LYS A 220 -1.12 -18.36 10.83
CA LYS A 220 -2.32 -17.92 11.59
C LYS A 220 -2.25 -16.46 12.02
N THR A 221 -1.04 -15.96 12.24
CA THR A 221 -0.76 -14.60 12.71
C THR A 221 0.01 -13.85 11.64
N VAL A 222 -0.42 -12.64 11.32
CA VAL A 222 0.26 -11.73 10.40
C VAL A 222 0.85 -10.55 11.14
N LYS A 223 1.81 -9.85 10.52
CA LYS A 223 2.45 -8.69 11.13
C LYS A 223 1.69 -7.41 10.79
N VAL A 224 1.64 -6.47 11.73
CA VAL A 224 0.95 -5.19 11.51
C VAL A 224 1.68 -4.33 10.46
N TRP A 225 3.01 -4.39 10.42
CA TRP A 225 3.81 -3.60 9.48
C TRP A 225 3.66 -4.01 8.01
N ASP A 226 3.31 -5.27 7.75
CA ASP A 226 2.94 -5.79 6.43
C ASP A 226 1.61 -5.18 5.91
N HIS A 227 0.84 -4.48 6.75
CA HIS A 227 -0.54 -4.12 6.42
C HIS A 227 -0.89 -2.66 6.66
N ALA A 228 -0.45 -2.06 7.77
CA ALA A 228 -0.91 -0.73 8.17
C ALA A 228 -0.73 0.37 7.09
N PRO A 229 0.43 0.47 6.40
CA PRO A 229 0.60 1.46 5.33
C PRO A 229 -0.35 1.24 4.16
N GLY A 230 -0.53 -0.02 3.77
CA GLY A 230 -1.42 -0.40 2.69
C GLY A 230 -2.90 -0.17 3.02
N VAL A 231 -3.31 -0.46 4.26
CA VAL A 231 -4.69 -0.33 4.73
C VAL A 231 -5.19 1.10 4.60
N ILE A 232 -4.44 2.08 5.12
CA ILE A 232 -4.86 3.48 5.02
C ILE A 232 -4.81 4.00 3.58
N CYS A 233 -3.79 3.61 2.79
CA CYS A 233 -3.70 3.99 1.38
C CYS A 233 -4.87 3.46 0.54
N VAL A 234 -5.32 2.24 0.78
CA VAL A 234 -6.50 1.69 0.08
C VAL A 234 -7.77 2.40 0.53
N LYS A 235 -7.94 2.61 1.84
CA LYS A 235 -9.14 3.26 2.41
C LYS A 235 -9.31 4.69 1.91
N GLU A 236 -8.25 5.48 1.95
CA GLU A 236 -8.26 6.89 1.53
C GLU A 236 -8.34 7.04 -0.01
N ALA A 237 -8.00 6.00 -0.77
CA ALA A 237 -8.26 5.94 -2.22
C ALA A 237 -9.73 5.55 -2.56
N GLY A 238 -10.57 5.29 -1.56
CA GLY A 238 -11.97 4.88 -1.72
C GLY A 238 -12.22 3.36 -1.66
N GLY A 239 -11.18 2.57 -1.36
CA GLY A 239 -11.27 1.11 -1.24
C GLY A 239 -11.68 0.62 0.16
N LYS A 240 -11.66 -0.71 0.32
CA LYS A 240 -12.00 -1.39 1.58
C LYS A 240 -11.06 -2.56 1.84
N THR A 241 -10.70 -2.73 3.12
CA THR A 241 -9.80 -3.77 3.61
C THR A 241 -10.40 -4.48 4.82
N THR A 242 -10.53 -5.81 4.74
CA THR A 242 -11.06 -6.64 5.83
C THR A 242 -10.32 -7.96 5.94
N ASP A 243 -10.61 -8.73 6.99
CA ASP A 243 -10.33 -10.15 7.00
C ASP A 243 -11.37 -10.96 6.18
N GLY A 244 -11.27 -12.29 6.22
CA GLY A 244 -12.13 -13.20 5.47
C GLY A 244 -13.59 -13.26 5.91
N GLU A 245 -13.95 -12.65 7.04
CA GLU A 245 -15.33 -12.53 7.52
C GLU A 245 -15.88 -11.11 7.37
N GLY A 246 -15.09 -10.19 6.81
CA GLY A 246 -15.50 -8.80 6.58
C GLY A 246 -15.20 -7.87 7.75
N PHE A 247 -14.40 -8.30 8.73
CA PHE A 247 -13.98 -7.44 9.84
C PHE A 247 -12.89 -6.45 9.40
N ASP A 248 -13.07 -5.16 9.67
CA ASP A 248 -12.19 -4.07 9.24
C ASP A 248 -10.75 -4.25 9.77
N LEU A 249 -9.76 -4.30 8.87
CA LEU A 249 -8.35 -4.46 9.24
C LEU A 249 -7.82 -3.27 10.03
N GLU A 250 -8.31 -2.04 9.79
CA GLU A 250 -7.89 -0.87 10.57
C GLU A 250 -8.21 -1.11 12.05
N ARG A 251 -9.29 -1.84 12.36
CA ARG A 251 -9.70 -2.18 13.73
C ARG A 251 -8.80 -3.24 14.38
N LEU A 252 -8.25 -4.17 13.60
CA LEU A 252 -7.30 -5.17 14.09
C LEU A 252 -5.93 -4.57 14.41
N ILE A 253 -5.55 -3.48 13.73
CA ILE A 253 -4.26 -2.80 13.92
C ILE A 253 -4.23 -1.93 15.20
N ARG A 254 -5.38 -1.58 15.78
CA ARG A 254 -5.51 -0.49 16.77
C ARG A 254 -4.89 -0.75 18.13
N ASN A 255 -4.62 -2.00 18.50
CA ASN A 255 -4.38 -2.37 19.90
C ASN A 255 -2.92 -2.22 20.36
N GLY A 256 -2.04 -1.64 19.53
CA GLY A 256 -0.60 -1.59 19.82
C GLY A 256 0.08 -2.96 19.77
N GLU A 257 -0.65 -4.00 19.38
CA GLU A 257 -0.10 -5.32 19.13
C GLU A 257 0.70 -5.31 17.83
N ARG A 258 1.78 -6.10 17.80
CA ARG A 258 2.64 -6.22 16.62
C ARG A 258 2.06 -7.13 15.54
N THR A 259 1.03 -7.90 15.90
CA THR A 259 0.45 -8.96 15.08
C THR A 259 -1.04 -9.04 15.29
N PHE A 260 -1.76 -9.58 14.31
CA PHE A 260 -3.17 -9.95 14.47
C PHE A 260 -3.46 -11.26 13.73
N MET A 261 -4.63 -11.84 14.01
CA MET A 261 -5.09 -13.08 13.39
C MET A 261 -6.32 -12.79 12.51
N PRO A 262 -6.20 -12.81 11.18
CA PRO A 262 -7.35 -12.59 10.31
C PRO A 262 -8.28 -13.80 10.34
N SER A 263 -9.60 -13.56 10.43
CA SER A 263 -10.57 -14.64 10.28
C SER A 263 -10.40 -15.38 8.95
N ARG A 264 -10.63 -16.69 8.99
CA ARG A 264 -10.48 -17.61 7.84
C ARG A 264 -9.09 -17.57 7.20
N ASN A 265 -8.06 -17.16 7.96
CA ASN A 265 -6.69 -16.95 7.47
C ASN A 265 -6.67 -16.15 6.16
N SER A 266 -7.57 -15.19 5.99
CA SER A 266 -7.76 -14.50 4.71
C SER A 266 -7.84 -13.01 4.92
N ILE A 267 -7.23 -12.25 4.02
CA ILE A 267 -7.32 -10.80 3.97
C ILE A 267 -7.91 -10.41 2.61
N VAL A 268 -8.89 -9.52 2.63
CA VAL A 268 -9.57 -9.02 1.43
C VAL A 268 -9.26 -7.55 1.27
N VAL A 269 -8.61 -7.20 0.16
CA VAL A 269 -8.31 -5.83 -0.24
C VAL A 269 -9.04 -5.56 -1.53
N SER A 270 -9.86 -4.51 -1.62
CA SER A 270 -10.65 -4.24 -2.82
C SER A 270 -10.92 -2.77 -3.05
N ASN A 271 -11.43 -2.45 -4.22
CA ASN A 271 -11.98 -1.16 -4.60
C ASN A 271 -13.28 -0.76 -3.87
N GLY A 272 -13.74 -1.53 -2.87
CA GLY A 272 -14.96 -1.24 -2.13
C GLY A 272 -16.22 -1.70 -2.85
N HIS A 273 -16.37 -1.40 -4.15
CA HIS A 273 -17.55 -1.78 -4.95
C HIS A 273 -17.79 -3.30 -4.98
N LEU A 274 -16.71 -4.09 -5.07
CA LEU A 274 -16.80 -5.55 -5.15
C LEU A 274 -16.80 -6.23 -3.77
N HIS A 275 -16.55 -5.48 -2.70
CA HIS A 275 -16.11 -6.03 -1.43
C HIS A 275 -17.14 -6.98 -0.79
N GLU A 276 -18.39 -6.53 -0.67
CA GLU A 276 -19.46 -7.34 -0.08
C GLU A 276 -19.75 -8.60 -0.89
N THR A 277 -19.63 -8.53 -2.21
CA THR A 277 -19.78 -9.69 -3.08
C THR A 277 -18.67 -10.70 -2.83
N LEU A 278 -17.41 -10.25 -2.69
CA LEU A 278 -16.27 -11.13 -2.40
C LEU A 278 -16.42 -11.81 -1.03
N ILE A 279 -16.76 -11.05 0.02
CA ILE A 279 -16.98 -11.60 1.37
C ILE A 279 -18.09 -12.64 1.37
N LYS A 280 -19.23 -12.36 0.72
CA LYS A 280 -20.34 -13.34 0.60
C LYS A 280 -19.93 -14.66 -0.03
N HIS A 281 -18.96 -14.66 -0.96
CA HIS A 281 -18.47 -15.90 -1.55
C HIS A 281 -17.51 -16.64 -0.62
N LEU A 282 -16.68 -15.93 0.15
CA LEU A 282 -15.76 -16.54 1.12
C LEU A 282 -16.48 -17.18 2.33
N LEU A 283 -17.71 -16.74 2.60
CA LEU A 283 -18.55 -17.26 3.68
C LEU A 283 -19.35 -18.51 3.30
N LYS A 284 -19.46 -18.83 2.01
CA LYS A 284 -20.09 -20.07 1.51
C LYS A 284 -19.15 -21.26 1.66
#